data_AF-A0A969S5A5-F1
#
_entry.id   AF-A0A969S5A5-F1
#
_cell.length_a   1.000
_cell.length_b   1.000
_cell.length_c   1.000
_cell.angle_alpha   90.00
_cell.angle_beta   90.00
_cell.angle_gamma   90.00
#
_symmetry.space_group_name_H-M   'P 1'
#
loop_
_entity.id
_entity.type
_entity.pdbx_description
1 polymer ?
#
loop_
_entity_poly.entity_id
_entity_poly.type
_entity_poly.pdbx_seq_one_letter_code
_entity_poly.pdbx_strand_id
1 'polypeptide(L)'
;MTPKLAHRIWAIAARSEAPHIACPAPTQAWTEPVQTLILCLFDPLGIFPALARLTPEQAQYYYLCGYGNWDHADPPEESSGGSFQACFSPEITIPQAIARVRCLGDRLRQYQPQIFLVNTAATWNPALGVQPLSDPQLKEQLSEAMRLGAQRCEARRSQSSTSCPYIPHLDAELLSRQVGPSPQRLAQAEALFQRFEAHTQPFKAEISRSIWTAGPRL
;
A
#
# COMPACT_ATOMS: atom_id res chain seq x y z
N MET A 1 -12.94 -15.37 -31.70
CA MET A 1 -13.61 -15.65 -30.40
C MET A 1 -12.54 -15.92 -29.36
N THR A 2 -12.23 -14.96 -28.50
CA THR A 2 -11.39 -15.16 -27.30
C THR A 2 -12.18 -14.66 -26.10
N PRO A 3 -12.71 -15.54 -25.23
CA PRO A 3 -13.37 -15.06 -24.02
C PRO A 3 -12.29 -14.72 -22.97
N LYS A 4 -12.35 -13.48 -22.48
CA LYS A 4 -12.17 -13.09 -21.07
C LYS A 4 -11.12 -13.85 -20.26
N LEU A 5 -9.93 -13.28 -20.14
CA LEU A 5 -9.12 -13.38 -18.91
C LEU A 5 -8.47 -12.03 -18.63
N ALA A 6 -9.31 -11.02 -18.36
CA ALA A 6 -8.82 -9.80 -17.73
C ALA A 6 -8.29 -10.20 -16.35
N HIS A 7 -6.98 -10.12 -16.13
CA HIS A 7 -6.40 -10.15 -14.79
C HIS A 7 -7.01 -8.97 -14.02
N ARG A 8 -7.88 -9.24 -13.05
CA ARG A 8 -8.65 -8.22 -12.32
C ARG A 8 -7.82 -7.71 -11.14
N ILE A 9 -7.42 -6.45 -11.22
CA ILE A 9 -6.54 -5.77 -10.26
C ILE A 9 -7.36 -4.73 -9.49
N TRP A 10 -7.11 -4.64 -8.19
CA TRP A 10 -7.51 -3.51 -7.35
C TRP A 10 -6.32 -2.60 -7.15
N ALA A 11 -6.41 -1.35 -7.61
CA ALA A 11 -5.44 -0.32 -7.27
C ALA A 11 -6.11 0.66 -6.31
N ILE A 12 -5.53 0.86 -5.14
CA ILE A 12 -5.89 1.95 -4.24
C ILE A 12 -4.78 2.97 -4.39
N ALA A 13 -5.06 4.06 -5.11
CA ALA A 13 -4.06 5.08 -5.39
C ALA A 13 -4.28 6.37 -4.60
N ALA A 14 -3.17 7.02 -4.27
CA ALA A 14 -3.10 8.32 -3.63
C ALA A 14 -3.23 9.51 -4.61
N ARG A 15 -3.44 9.26 -5.91
CA ARG A 15 -3.70 10.27 -6.95
C ARG A 15 -5.09 10.02 -7.54
N SER A 16 -5.89 11.09 -7.63
CA SER A 16 -7.36 11.08 -7.75
C SER A 16 -7.97 10.64 -9.10
N GLU A 17 -7.31 9.78 -9.88
CA GLU A 17 -7.88 9.26 -11.15
C GLU A 17 -7.85 7.74 -11.32
N ALA A 18 -7.32 6.97 -10.35
CA ALA A 18 -7.57 5.52 -10.32
C ALA A 18 -8.94 5.27 -9.66
N PRO A 19 -9.76 4.31 -10.18
CA PRO A 19 -11.13 4.12 -9.71
C PRO A 19 -11.12 3.92 -8.20
N HIS A 20 -11.78 4.85 -7.51
CA HIS A 20 -11.94 4.87 -6.07
C HIS A 20 -12.22 3.44 -5.58
N ILE A 21 -11.39 2.90 -4.71
CA ILE A 21 -11.91 1.91 -3.76
C ILE A 21 -12.66 2.71 -2.70
N ALA A 22 -13.79 3.27 -3.12
CA ALA A 22 -14.95 3.13 -2.28
C ALA A 22 -15.06 1.63 -2.01
N CYS A 23 -15.09 1.19 -0.75
CA CYS A 23 -15.98 0.07 -0.48
C CYS A 23 -17.34 0.63 -0.94
N PRO A 24 -17.88 0.22 -2.11
CA PRO A 24 -19.16 0.73 -2.55
C PRO A 24 -20.12 0.64 -1.38
N ALA A 25 -21.03 1.61 -1.27
CA ALA A 25 -22.23 1.40 -0.46
C ALA A 25 -22.76 -0.02 -0.76
N PRO A 26 -23.31 -0.74 0.23
CA PRO A 26 -23.58 -2.19 0.17
C PRO A 26 -24.36 -2.69 -1.07
N THR A 27 -24.88 -1.79 -1.89
CA THR A 27 -25.60 -1.97 -3.16
C THR A 27 -24.74 -2.11 -4.42
N GLN A 28 -23.49 -1.65 -4.48
CA GLN A 28 -22.65 -1.87 -5.67
C GLN A 28 -21.83 -3.16 -5.49
N ALA A 29 -22.43 -4.25 -5.98
CA ALA A 29 -21.96 -5.61 -5.78
C ALA A 29 -20.55 -5.82 -6.36
N TRP A 30 -19.65 -6.28 -5.51
CA TRP A 30 -18.39 -6.89 -5.90
C TRP A 30 -18.70 -8.26 -6.52
N THR A 31 -19.02 -8.30 -7.81
CA THR A 31 -19.63 -9.48 -8.45
C THR A 31 -18.64 -10.59 -8.83
N GLU A 32 -17.32 -10.39 -8.71
CA GLU A 32 -16.30 -11.35 -9.18
C GLU A 32 -15.00 -11.32 -8.35
N PRO A 33 -14.27 -12.45 -8.22
CA PRO A 33 -13.13 -12.59 -7.32
C PRO A 33 -11.89 -11.85 -7.81
N VAL A 34 -11.21 -11.19 -6.87
CA VAL A 34 -10.01 -10.38 -7.17
C VAL A 34 -8.74 -11.10 -6.82
N GLN A 35 -7.76 -10.95 -7.71
CA GLN A 35 -6.51 -11.71 -7.71
C GLN A 35 -5.36 -10.90 -7.10
N THR A 36 -5.37 -9.58 -7.29
CA THR A 36 -4.28 -8.69 -6.91
C THR A 36 -4.82 -7.38 -6.34
N LEU A 37 -4.30 -6.96 -5.21
CA LEU A 37 -4.46 -5.64 -4.61
C LEU A 37 -3.11 -4.91 -4.63
N ILE A 38 -3.11 -3.70 -5.14
CA ILE A 38 -1.97 -2.78 -5.17
C ILE A 38 -2.39 -1.56 -4.36
N LEU A 39 -1.70 -1.30 -3.26
CA LEU A 39 -1.78 -0.04 -2.51
C LEU A 39 -0.66 0.87 -3.03
N CYS A 40 -1.00 2.05 -3.49
CA CYS A 40 -0.01 3.05 -3.85
C CYS A 40 0.07 4.12 -2.76
N LEU A 41 1.28 4.40 -2.29
CA LEU A 41 1.57 5.53 -1.41
C LEU A 41 2.48 6.55 -2.12
N PHE A 42 2.61 7.73 -1.54
CA PHE A 42 3.56 8.74 -1.97
C PHE A 42 4.51 9.06 -0.81
N ASP A 43 5.71 8.48 -0.85
CA ASP A 43 6.77 8.71 0.13
C ASP A 43 7.94 9.50 -0.48
N PRO A 44 7.95 10.84 -0.35
CA PRO A 44 9.04 11.65 -0.88
C PRO A 44 10.36 11.48 -0.10
N LEU A 45 10.32 10.86 1.10
CA LEU A 45 11.53 10.59 1.88
C LEU A 45 12.26 9.34 1.41
N GLY A 46 11.64 8.47 0.61
CA GLY A 46 12.24 7.22 0.16
C GLY A 46 12.64 6.29 1.31
N ILE A 47 11.80 6.22 2.35
CA ILE A 47 11.86 5.26 3.44
C ILE A 47 11.23 3.93 3.02
N PHE A 48 10.15 3.98 2.25
CA PHE A 48 9.47 2.79 1.73
C PHE A 48 10.11 2.31 0.41
N PRO A 49 10.21 0.98 0.21
CA PRO A 49 10.70 0.40 -1.04
C PRO A 49 9.79 0.75 -2.23
N ALA A 50 10.33 0.66 -3.45
CA ALA A 50 9.55 0.86 -4.68
C ALA A 50 8.34 -0.07 -4.76
N LEU A 51 8.55 -1.33 -4.35
CA LEU A 51 7.57 -2.39 -4.37
C LEU A 51 7.84 -3.35 -3.20
N ALA A 52 6.80 -3.68 -2.44
CA ALA A 52 6.87 -4.68 -1.37
C ALA A 52 5.58 -5.51 -1.28
N ARG A 53 5.69 -6.72 -0.73
CA ARG A 53 4.52 -7.55 -0.40
C ARG A 53 3.98 -7.20 0.97
N LEU A 54 2.66 -7.11 1.07
CA LEU A 54 1.96 -6.87 2.32
C LEU A 54 1.24 -8.12 2.83
N THR A 55 1.11 -8.20 4.14
CA THR A 55 0.10 -9.03 4.80
C THR A 55 -1.28 -8.35 4.74
N PRO A 56 -2.38 -9.10 4.94
CA PRO A 56 -3.72 -8.50 5.03
C PRO A 56 -3.86 -7.44 6.12
N GLU A 57 -3.19 -7.63 7.26
CA GLU A 57 -3.16 -6.68 8.37
C GLU A 57 -2.42 -5.39 7.99
N GLN A 58 -1.27 -5.52 7.32
CA GLN A 58 -0.55 -4.37 6.78
C GLN A 58 -1.37 -3.63 5.73
N ALA A 59 -2.07 -4.34 4.85
CA ALA A 59 -2.92 -3.74 3.84
C ALA A 59 -4.02 -2.88 4.47
N GLN A 60 -4.68 -3.41 5.50
CA GLN A 60 -5.67 -2.67 6.28
C GLN A 60 -5.04 -1.47 7.00
N TYR A 61 -3.85 -1.62 7.57
CA TYR A 61 -3.14 -0.54 8.26
C TYR A 61 -2.78 0.61 7.31
N TYR A 62 -2.10 0.33 6.19
CA TYR A 62 -1.69 1.35 5.23
C TYR A 62 -2.89 1.98 4.51
N TYR A 63 -3.95 1.21 4.25
CA TYR A 63 -5.22 1.75 3.77
C TYR A 63 -5.85 2.71 4.77
N LEU A 64 -5.90 2.33 6.06
CA LEU A 64 -6.39 3.20 7.12
C LEU A 64 -5.58 4.50 7.18
N CYS A 65 -4.26 4.43 7.06
CA CYS A 65 -3.40 5.62 7.12
C CYS A 65 -3.60 6.55 5.92
N GLY A 66 -3.84 5.99 4.74
CA GLY A 66 -3.92 6.74 3.48
C GLY A 66 -2.74 7.70 3.27
N TYR A 67 -1.54 7.19 3.51
CA TYR A 67 -0.31 7.98 3.45
C TYR A 67 0.02 8.36 2.01
N GLY A 68 0.27 9.65 1.79
CA GLY A 68 0.64 10.23 0.50
C GLY A 68 -0.53 10.70 -0.36
N ASN A 69 -1.77 10.73 0.16
CA ASN A 69 -2.90 11.30 -0.58
C ASN A 69 -2.77 12.83 -0.64
N TRP A 70 -2.48 13.35 -1.82
CA TRP A 70 -2.34 14.79 -2.03
C TRP A 70 -3.27 15.23 -3.16
N ASP A 71 -4.28 16.00 -2.80
CA ASP A 71 -5.30 16.52 -3.73
C ASP A 71 -5.14 18.03 -4.00
N HIS A 72 -4.02 18.64 -3.59
CA HIS A 72 -3.78 20.08 -3.75
C HIS A 72 -2.59 20.35 -4.66
N ALA A 73 -2.66 21.39 -5.48
CA ALA A 73 -1.53 21.78 -6.33
C ALA A 73 -0.32 22.29 -5.51
N ASP A 74 -0.57 22.87 -4.32
CA ASP A 74 0.45 23.48 -3.46
C ASP A 74 0.41 22.88 -2.04
N PRO A 75 1.37 22.01 -1.67
CA PRO A 75 1.43 21.45 -0.34
C PRO A 75 1.81 22.47 0.76
N PRO A 76 1.14 22.46 1.93
CA PRO A 76 1.61 23.16 3.12
C PRO A 76 2.93 22.54 3.59
N GLU A 77 3.79 23.35 4.18
CA GLU A 77 5.13 22.97 4.61
C GLU A 77 5.17 21.80 5.61
N GLU A 78 4.09 21.63 6.40
CA GLU A 78 3.86 20.51 7.32
C GLU A 78 3.74 19.14 6.63
N SER A 79 3.51 19.12 5.31
CA SER A 79 3.51 17.91 4.49
C SER A 79 4.91 17.47 4.06
N SER A 80 5.97 18.14 4.53
CA SER A 80 7.34 17.67 4.37
C SER A 80 7.45 16.22 4.87
N GLY A 81 7.59 15.29 3.91
CA GLY A 81 7.56 13.86 4.18
C GLY A 81 6.20 13.15 4.02
N GLY A 82 5.25 13.72 3.29
CA GLY A 82 3.96 13.12 2.92
C GLY A 82 2.80 13.50 3.86
N SER A 83 1.56 13.26 3.43
CA SER A 83 0.33 13.57 4.16
C SER A 83 -0.41 12.30 4.59
N PHE A 84 -1.36 12.42 5.53
CA PHE A 84 -2.23 11.32 5.93
C PHE A 84 -3.68 11.72 5.74
N GLN A 85 -4.44 10.90 5.00
CA GLN A 85 -5.88 11.06 4.86
C GLN A 85 -6.52 9.70 4.99
N ALA A 86 -7.27 9.47 6.07
CA ALA A 86 -7.72 8.13 6.39
C ALA A 86 -8.52 7.50 5.23
N CYS A 87 -8.21 6.25 4.88
CA CYS A 87 -8.83 5.58 3.73
C CYS A 87 -8.74 6.37 2.40
N PHE A 88 -7.70 7.21 2.24
CA PHE A 88 -7.50 8.11 1.09
C PHE A 88 -8.68 9.04 0.81
N SER A 89 -9.34 9.50 1.88
CA SER A 89 -10.58 10.29 1.80
C SER A 89 -10.46 11.52 2.71
N PRO A 90 -10.49 12.75 2.17
CA PRO A 90 -10.26 13.96 2.96
C PRO A 90 -11.39 14.23 3.98
N GLU A 91 -12.63 13.88 3.63
CA GLU A 91 -13.81 14.09 4.48
C GLU A 91 -14.40 12.75 4.96
N ILE A 92 -13.65 12.01 5.77
CA ILE A 92 -14.13 10.75 6.37
C ILE A 92 -14.24 10.86 7.89
N THR A 93 -15.35 10.38 8.43
CA THR A 93 -15.51 10.23 9.88
C THR A 93 -14.83 8.96 10.37
N ILE A 94 -14.47 8.91 11.66
CA ILE A 94 -13.86 7.71 12.27
C ILE A 94 -14.72 6.45 12.05
N PRO A 95 -16.04 6.45 12.31
CA PRO A 95 -16.86 5.25 12.08
C PRO A 95 -16.86 4.78 10.62
N GLN A 96 -16.88 5.72 9.66
CA GLN A 96 -16.81 5.38 8.23
C GLN A 96 -15.47 4.75 7.85
N ALA A 97 -14.35 5.27 8.36
CA ALA A 97 -13.03 4.69 8.13
C ALA A 97 -12.96 3.26 8.68
N ILE A 98 -13.44 3.04 9.92
CA ILE A 98 -13.49 1.71 10.53
C ILE A 98 -14.34 0.74 9.70
N ALA A 99 -15.51 1.18 9.21
CA ALA A 99 -16.35 0.35 8.35
C ALA A 99 -15.65 -0.03 7.04
N ARG A 100 -14.92 0.89 6.40
CA ARG A 100 -14.16 0.62 5.18
C ARG A 100 -12.99 -0.34 5.44
N VAL A 101 -12.25 -0.17 6.54
CA VAL A 101 -11.16 -1.08 6.93
C VAL A 101 -11.68 -2.48 7.21
N ARG A 102 -12.80 -2.62 7.94
CA ARG A 102 -13.45 -3.91 8.19
C ARG A 102 -13.91 -4.57 6.89
N CYS A 103 -14.55 -3.80 6.00
CA CYS A 103 -14.94 -4.23 4.65
C CYS A 103 -13.73 -4.77 3.86
N LEU A 104 -12.61 -4.03 3.85
CA LEU A 104 -11.37 -4.48 3.20
C LEU A 104 -10.89 -5.80 3.82
N GLY A 105 -10.84 -5.90 5.14
CA GLY A 105 -10.44 -7.12 5.85
C GLY A 105 -11.27 -8.34 5.49
N ASP A 106 -12.60 -8.20 5.44
CA ASP A 106 -13.51 -9.29 5.03
C ASP A 106 -13.23 -9.75 3.60
N ARG A 107 -13.00 -8.81 2.67
CA ARG A 107 -12.67 -9.10 1.28
C ARG A 107 -11.31 -9.79 1.14
N LEU A 108 -10.30 -9.35 1.88
CA LEU A 108 -8.98 -9.97 1.88
C LEU A 108 -9.04 -11.40 2.42
N ARG A 109 -9.85 -11.66 3.46
CA ARG A 109 -10.10 -13.01 3.97
C ARG A 109 -10.83 -13.89 2.95
N GLN A 110 -11.85 -13.36 2.29
CA GLN A 110 -12.67 -14.09 1.33
C GLN A 110 -11.90 -14.48 0.07
N TYR A 111 -11.16 -13.54 -0.53
CA TYR A 111 -10.55 -13.74 -1.85
C TYR A 111 -9.06 -14.07 -1.79
N GLN A 112 -8.37 -13.75 -0.68
CA GLN A 112 -6.94 -13.99 -0.47
C GLN A 112 -6.07 -13.52 -1.66
N PRO A 113 -6.20 -12.26 -2.13
CA PRO A 113 -5.43 -11.75 -3.25
C PRO A 113 -3.93 -11.66 -2.90
N GLN A 114 -3.08 -11.50 -3.91
CA GLN A 114 -1.75 -10.93 -3.68
C GLN A 114 -1.88 -9.46 -3.34
N ILE A 115 -1.10 -9.01 -2.34
CA ILE A 115 -1.18 -7.65 -1.86
C ILE A 115 0.20 -7.02 -1.96
N PHE A 116 0.27 -5.90 -2.64
CA PHE A 116 1.49 -5.16 -2.89
C PHE A 116 1.35 -3.72 -2.43
N LEU A 117 2.46 -3.15 -1.97
CA LEU A 117 2.64 -1.73 -1.73
C LEU A 117 3.57 -1.19 -2.82
N VAL A 118 3.14 -0.16 -3.53
CA VAL A 118 3.94 0.56 -4.53
C VAL A 118 4.18 1.97 -4.03
N ASN A 119 5.44 2.31 -3.84
CA ASN A 119 5.82 3.69 -3.61
C ASN A 119 5.88 4.41 -4.96
N THR A 120 5.17 5.53 -5.08
CA THR A 120 5.05 6.29 -6.33
C THR A 120 5.91 7.55 -6.37
N ALA A 121 6.67 7.81 -5.30
CA ALA A 121 7.42 9.04 -5.13
C ALA A 121 8.92 8.85 -5.35
N ALA A 122 9.64 8.38 -4.33
CA ALA A 122 11.09 8.24 -4.35
C ALA A 122 11.55 7.02 -3.56
N THR A 123 12.74 6.51 -3.83
CA THR A 123 13.35 5.40 -3.10
C THR A 123 14.80 5.69 -2.76
N TRP A 124 15.33 4.99 -1.77
CA TRP A 124 16.72 5.12 -1.39
C TRP A 124 17.67 4.38 -2.33
N ASN A 125 18.74 5.05 -2.71
CA ASN A 125 19.90 4.48 -3.36
C ASN A 125 21.14 4.73 -2.48
N PRO A 126 21.90 3.68 -2.08
CA PRO A 126 23.07 3.86 -1.22
C PRO A 126 24.15 4.81 -1.76
N ALA A 127 24.28 4.95 -3.09
CA ALA A 127 25.28 5.79 -3.73
C ALA A 127 24.76 7.21 -4.03
N LEU A 128 23.46 7.34 -4.34
CA LEU A 128 22.87 8.60 -4.84
C LEU A 128 21.94 9.29 -3.84
N GLY A 129 21.65 8.65 -2.71
CA GLY A 129 20.68 9.14 -1.75
C GLY A 129 19.23 8.82 -2.17
N VAL A 130 18.29 9.66 -1.74
CA VAL A 130 16.87 9.54 -2.13
C VAL A 130 16.74 9.92 -3.61
N GLN A 131 16.15 9.04 -4.41
CA GLN A 131 15.98 9.21 -5.85
C GLN A 131 14.49 9.16 -6.22
N PRO A 132 13.96 10.13 -6.98
CA PRO A 132 12.59 10.04 -7.47
C PRO A 132 12.44 8.84 -8.40
N LEU A 133 11.30 8.16 -8.32
CA LEU A 133 10.94 7.13 -9.28
C LEU A 133 10.48 7.79 -10.57
N SER A 134 11.15 7.46 -11.67
CA SER A 134 10.71 7.86 -13.00
C SER A 134 9.44 7.09 -13.43
N ASP A 135 8.65 7.67 -14.34
CA ASP A 135 7.46 7.01 -14.88
C ASP A 135 7.73 5.60 -15.44
N PRO A 136 8.83 5.33 -16.17
CA PRO A 136 9.18 3.97 -16.59
C PRO A 136 9.38 3.00 -15.43
N GLN A 137 10.09 3.42 -14.38
CA GLN A 137 10.33 2.60 -13.18
C GLN A 137 9.02 2.30 -12.45
N LEU A 138 8.14 3.30 -12.31
CA LEU A 138 6.82 3.10 -11.70
C LEU A 138 5.97 2.12 -12.51
N LYS A 139 5.94 2.26 -13.84
CA LYS A 139 5.24 1.32 -14.74
C LYS A 139 5.79 -0.09 -14.62
N GLU A 140 7.10 -0.24 -14.46
CA GLU A 140 7.76 -1.53 -14.23
C GLU A 140 7.31 -2.15 -12.90
N GLN A 141 7.30 -1.40 -11.79
CA GLN A 141 6.84 -1.92 -10.49
C GLN A 141 5.37 -2.36 -10.54
N LEU A 142 4.51 -1.55 -11.17
CA LEU A 142 3.10 -1.89 -11.35
C LEU A 142 2.94 -3.15 -12.21
N SER A 143 3.68 -3.23 -13.32
CA SER A 143 3.68 -4.40 -14.21
C SER A 143 4.13 -5.67 -13.50
N GLU A 144 5.15 -5.56 -12.65
CA GLU A 144 5.68 -6.68 -11.89
C GLU A 144 4.68 -7.16 -10.82
N ALA A 145 4.06 -6.24 -10.08
CA ALA A 145 2.98 -6.56 -9.13
C ALA A 145 1.81 -7.27 -9.82
N MET A 146 1.39 -6.79 -11.00
CA MET A 146 0.34 -7.40 -11.80
C MET A 146 0.73 -8.81 -12.27
N ARG A 147 1.95 -8.97 -12.79
CA ARG A 147 2.48 -10.24 -13.30
C ARG A 147 2.52 -11.30 -12.20
N LEU A 148 3.05 -10.96 -11.03
CA LEU A 148 3.14 -11.89 -9.89
C LEU A 148 1.78 -12.26 -9.30
N GLY A 149 0.84 -11.31 -9.27
CA GLY A 149 -0.53 -11.57 -8.89
C GLY A 149 -1.22 -12.58 -9.81
N ALA A 150 -1.01 -12.47 -11.12
CA ALA A 150 -1.52 -13.42 -12.11
C ALA A 150 -0.87 -14.81 -11.96
N GLN A 151 0.45 -14.89 -11.76
CA GLN A 151 1.17 -16.16 -11.62
C GLN A 151 0.67 -17.02 -10.46
N ARG A 152 0.34 -16.41 -9.30
CA ARG A 152 -0.23 -17.19 -8.18
C ARG A 152 -1.59 -17.79 -8.52
N CYS A 153 -2.38 -17.13 -9.36
CA CYS A 153 -3.67 -17.66 -9.81
C CYS A 153 -3.50 -18.86 -10.73
N GLU A 154 -2.48 -18.84 -11.59
CA GLU A 154 -2.13 -19.96 -12.44
C GLU A 154 -1.56 -21.14 -11.63
N ALA A 155 -0.63 -20.89 -10.70
CA ALA A 155 -0.05 -21.93 -9.85
C ALA A 155 -1.10 -22.64 -8.97
N ARG A 156 -2.09 -21.90 -8.44
CA ARG A 156 -3.25 -22.51 -7.73
C ARG A 156 -4.07 -23.44 -8.63
N ARG A 157 -4.10 -23.21 -9.94
CA ARG A 157 -4.84 -24.02 -10.91
C ARG A 157 -4.02 -25.18 -11.46
N SER A 158 -2.71 -25.01 -11.64
CA SER A 158 -1.84 -25.99 -12.32
C SER A 158 -1.08 -26.93 -11.37
N GLN A 159 -1.05 -26.67 -10.05
CA GLN A 159 -0.17 -27.35 -9.09
C GLN A 159 1.33 -27.33 -9.47
N SER A 160 1.73 -26.55 -10.49
CA SER A 160 3.12 -26.44 -10.93
C SER A 160 3.81 -25.24 -10.29
N SER A 161 4.95 -25.46 -9.64
CA SER A 161 5.78 -24.43 -9.05
C SER A 161 6.68 -23.79 -10.13
N THR A 162 6.13 -22.86 -10.89
CA THR A 162 6.94 -22.06 -11.81
C THR A 162 7.53 -20.87 -11.03
N SER A 163 8.85 -20.73 -11.07
CA SER A 163 9.66 -19.71 -10.40
C SER A 163 9.10 -18.29 -10.57
N CYS A 164 8.33 -17.83 -9.58
CA CYS A 164 7.95 -16.43 -9.45
C CYS A 164 9.13 -15.68 -8.81
N PRO A 165 9.66 -14.60 -9.40
CA PRO A 165 10.69 -13.80 -8.75
C PRO A 165 10.19 -13.27 -7.40
N TYR A 166 11.10 -13.23 -6.44
CA TYR A 166 10.79 -12.92 -5.05
C TYR A 166 10.65 -11.41 -4.86
N ILE A 167 9.49 -10.98 -4.37
CA ILE A 167 9.32 -9.64 -3.77
C ILE A 167 9.38 -9.79 -2.26
N PRO A 168 10.22 -9.01 -1.56
CA PRO A 168 10.32 -9.09 -0.11
C PRO A 168 9.02 -8.63 0.57
N HIS A 169 8.72 -9.28 1.69
CA HIS A 169 7.70 -8.81 2.61
C HIS A 169 8.14 -7.50 3.24
N LEU A 170 7.20 -6.57 3.40
CA LEU A 170 7.48 -5.35 4.12
C LEU A 170 7.61 -5.68 5.61
N ASP A 171 8.82 -5.62 6.13
CA ASP A 171 9.14 -5.84 7.54
C ASP A 171 10.25 -4.89 7.98
N ALA A 172 10.65 -4.99 9.25
CA ALA A 172 11.71 -4.15 9.81
C ALA A 172 13.05 -4.33 9.08
N GLU A 173 13.36 -5.54 8.60
CA GLU A 173 14.60 -5.81 7.86
C GLU A 173 14.61 -5.11 6.49
N LEU A 174 13.50 -5.21 5.74
CA LEU A 174 13.35 -4.51 4.48
C LEU A 174 13.37 -2.99 4.70
N LEU A 175 12.63 -2.48 5.69
CA LEU A 175 12.60 -1.06 6.01
C LEU A 175 13.98 -0.54 6.41
N SER A 176 14.71 -1.25 7.27
CA SER A 176 16.07 -0.88 7.69
C SER A 176 17.02 -0.75 6.48
N ARG A 177 16.95 -1.69 5.52
CA ARG A 177 17.72 -1.63 4.27
C ARG A 177 17.35 -0.43 3.40
N GLN A 178 16.07 -0.07 3.34
CA GLN A 178 15.59 1.07 2.56
C GLN A 178 15.89 2.40 3.23
N VAL A 179 15.84 2.49 4.57
CA VAL A 179 16.23 3.70 5.30
C VAL A 179 17.73 3.98 5.12
N GLY A 180 18.56 2.94 5.03
CA GLY A 180 20.01 3.11 4.92
C GLY A 180 20.66 3.50 6.26
N PRO A 181 21.99 3.50 6.34
CA PRO A 181 22.70 3.39 7.63
C PRO A 181 22.95 4.72 8.36
N SER A 182 22.61 5.87 7.78
CA SER A 182 22.99 7.16 8.40
C SER A 182 22.09 7.48 9.60
N PRO A 183 22.63 8.03 10.71
CA PRO A 183 21.82 8.43 11.87
C PRO A 183 20.70 9.42 11.50
N GLN A 184 20.96 10.30 10.53
CA GLN A 184 19.97 11.25 10.04
C GLN A 184 18.79 10.55 9.34
N ARG A 185 19.06 9.52 8.52
CA ARG A 185 18.02 8.75 7.83
C ARG A 185 17.18 7.94 8.81
N LEU A 186 17.83 7.31 9.81
CA LEU A 186 17.15 6.60 10.88
C LEU A 186 16.21 7.55 11.65
N ALA A 187 16.69 8.74 12.03
CA ALA A 187 15.85 9.74 12.69
C ALA A 187 14.67 10.21 11.82
N GLN A 188 14.87 10.36 10.50
CA GLN A 188 13.78 10.69 9.56
C GLN A 188 12.75 9.56 9.48
N ALA A 189 13.18 8.30 9.47
CA ALA A 189 12.29 7.15 9.48
C ALA A 189 11.51 7.03 10.78
N GLU A 190 12.16 7.20 11.93
CA GLU A 190 11.52 7.23 13.24
C GLU A 190 10.47 8.33 13.32
N ALA A 191 10.79 9.55 12.87
CA ALA A 191 9.86 10.66 12.84
C ALA A 191 8.65 10.36 11.93
N LEU A 192 8.86 9.75 10.76
CA LEU A 192 7.76 9.32 9.89
C LEU A 192 6.89 8.26 10.60
N PHE A 193 7.49 7.27 11.25
CA PHE A 193 6.75 6.19 11.91
C PHE A 193 5.96 6.69 13.14
N GLN A 194 6.48 7.67 13.86
CA GLN A 194 5.73 8.38 14.91
C GLN A 194 4.49 9.09 14.35
N ARG A 195 4.58 9.66 13.14
CA ARG A 195 3.42 10.28 12.46
C ARG A 195 2.38 9.23 12.05
N PHE A 196 2.81 8.06 11.57
CA PHE A 196 1.92 6.91 11.34
C PHE A 196 1.18 6.50 12.63
N GLU A 197 1.90 6.39 13.74
CA GLU A 197 1.33 6.06 15.04
C GLU A 197 0.33 7.13 15.52
N ALA A 198 0.72 8.40 15.48
CA ALA A 198 -0.13 9.52 15.88
C ALA A 198 -1.41 9.60 15.03
N HIS A 199 -1.31 9.42 13.71
CA HIS A 199 -2.47 9.43 12.82
C HIS A 199 -3.44 8.28 13.10
N THR A 200 -2.93 7.11 13.46
CA THR A 200 -3.75 5.91 13.70
C THR A 200 -4.31 5.82 15.12
N GLN A 201 -3.79 6.62 16.06
CA GLN A 201 -4.19 6.61 17.46
C GLN A 201 -5.70 6.78 17.71
N PRO A 202 -6.44 7.70 17.02
CA PRO A 202 -7.89 7.86 17.22
C PRO A 202 -8.70 6.60 16.86
N PHE A 203 -8.16 5.72 16.01
CA PHE A 203 -8.82 4.51 15.53
C PHE A 203 -8.52 3.28 16.40
N LYS A 204 -7.53 3.37 17.29
CA LYS A 204 -6.92 2.24 18.02
C LYS A 204 -7.92 1.42 18.85
N ALA A 205 -8.95 2.05 19.38
CA ALA A 205 -9.99 1.38 20.17
C ALA A 205 -10.92 0.50 19.31
N GLU A 206 -10.99 0.75 18.01
CA GLU A 206 -11.98 0.17 17.09
C GLU A 206 -11.38 -0.81 16.06
N ILE A 207 -10.05 -0.82 15.93
CA ILE A 207 -9.31 -1.76 15.08
C ILE A 207 -8.66 -2.88 15.91
N SER A 208 -8.46 -4.05 15.30
CA SER A 208 -7.80 -5.16 15.98
C SER A 208 -6.34 -4.85 16.28
N ARG A 209 -5.80 -5.47 17.35
CA ARG A 209 -4.38 -5.38 17.70
C ARG A 209 -3.48 -5.79 16.53
N SER A 210 -3.89 -6.80 15.75
CA SER A 210 -3.12 -7.28 14.60
C SER A 210 -2.94 -6.23 13.51
N ILE A 211 -3.97 -5.41 13.24
CA ILE A 211 -3.88 -4.28 12.31
C ILE A 211 -2.99 -3.19 12.92
N TRP A 212 -3.22 -2.81 14.17
CA TRP A 212 -2.42 -1.79 14.86
C TRP A 212 -0.91 -2.11 14.86
N THR A 213 -0.55 -3.36 15.14
CA THR A 213 0.86 -3.76 15.20
C THR A 213 1.52 -3.94 13.83
N ALA A 214 0.73 -3.94 12.76
CA ALA A 214 1.21 -4.12 11.39
C ALA A 214 1.84 -2.86 10.78
N GLY A 215 1.79 -1.73 11.48
CA GLY A 215 2.46 -0.50 11.05
C GLY A 215 3.98 -0.63 10.95
N PRO A 216 4.63 0.37 10.31
CA PRO A 216 6.08 0.36 10.12
C PRO A 216 6.83 0.45 11.45
N ARG A 217 7.96 -0.27 11.53
CA ARG A 217 8.87 -0.32 12.68
C ARG A 217 10.30 -0.46 12.18
N LEU A 218 11.25 0.12 12.91
CA LEU A 218 12.68 -0.16 12.73
C LEU A 218 13.10 -1.40 13.53
#